data_AF-A0A735I5S1-F1
#
_entry.id   AF-A0A735I5S1-F1
#
_cell.length_a   1.000
_cell.length_b   1.000
_cell.length_c   1.000
_cell.angle_alpha   90.00
_cell.angle_beta   90.00
_cell.angle_gamma   90.00
#
_symmetry.space_group_name_H-M   'P 1'
#
loop_
_entity.id
_entity.type
_entity.pdbx_description
1 polymer ?
#
loop_
_entity_poly.entity_id
_entity_poly.type
_entity_poly.pdbx_seq_one_letter_code
_entity_poly.pdbx_strand_id
1 'polypeptide(L)'
;METDKEFEERVKKESKRSEPYFIAAILAQITGYIIYQYSNFYMLTLLAIPLFMVAIFSSVFLVYHDIKNSPDEIKAEKINENNALLLKIDGWGIYFSTMVMIGYDVIAIFKIIF
;
A
#
# COMPACT_ATOMS: atom_id res chain seq x y z
N MET A 1 3.13 1.94 -31.64
CA MET A 1 1.96 1.14 -31.23
C MET A 1 2.53 -0.09 -30.57
N GLU A 2 2.39 -0.20 -29.26
CA GLU A 2 3.01 -1.28 -28.51
C GLU A 2 2.20 -2.56 -28.67
N THR A 3 2.88 -3.70 -28.78
CA THR A 3 2.21 -4.99 -28.98
C THR A 3 1.57 -5.44 -27.66
N ASP A 4 0.39 -6.07 -27.69
CA ASP A 4 -0.32 -6.51 -26.47
C ASP A 4 0.57 -7.36 -25.52
N LYS A 5 1.55 -8.09 -26.08
CA LYS A 5 2.56 -8.86 -25.33
C LYS A 5 3.58 -8.01 -24.57
N GLU A 6 4.04 -6.89 -25.15
CA GLU A 6 5.00 -5.98 -24.52
C GLU A 6 4.34 -5.21 -23.37
N PHE A 7 3.05 -4.92 -23.51
CA PHE A 7 2.23 -4.37 -22.43
C PHE A 7 2.07 -5.36 -21.27
N GLU A 8 1.77 -6.62 -21.55
CA GLU A 8 1.66 -7.70 -20.54
C GLU A 8 2.96 -7.89 -19.75
N GLU A 9 4.11 -7.90 -20.43
CA GLU A 9 5.41 -8.06 -19.78
C GLU A 9 5.76 -6.88 -18.86
N ARG A 10 5.45 -5.64 -19.25
CA ARG A 10 5.70 -4.48 -18.39
C ARG A 10 4.81 -4.49 -17.15
N VAL A 11 3.50 -4.74 -17.31
CA VAL A 11 2.59 -4.88 -16.17
C VAL A 11 3.06 -5.96 -15.20
N LYS A 12 3.49 -7.11 -15.71
CA LYS A 12 4.02 -8.22 -14.89
C LYS A 12 5.32 -7.88 -14.19
N LYS A 13 6.23 -7.16 -14.85
CA LYS A 13 7.51 -6.71 -14.28
C LYS A 13 7.31 -5.66 -13.19
N GLU A 14 6.33 -4.78 -13.36
CA GLU A 14 6.00 -3.75 -12.38
C GLU A 14 5.25 -4.31 -11.16
N SER A 15 4.31 -5.25 -11.36
CA SER A 15 3.67 -5.99 -10.27
C SER A 15 4.70 -6.71 -9.38
N LYS A 16 5.69 -7.37 -9.99
CA LYS A 16 6.78 -8.02 -9.23
C LYS A 16 7.64 -7.04 -8.43
N ARG A 17 7.65 -5.76 -8.81
CA ARG A 17 8.44 -4.72 -8.14
C ARG A 17 7.69 -4.12 -6.95
N SER A 18 6.36 -4.08 -6.99
CA SER A 18 5.51 -3.60 -5.90
C SER A 18 5.18 -4.67 -4.84
N GLU A 19 5.18 -5.95 -5.22
CA GLU A 19 4.93 -7.11 -4.34
C GLU A 19 5.70 -7.08 -3.00
N PRO A 20 7.02 -6.80 -2.96
CA PRO A 20 7.76 -6.78 -1.70
C PRO A 20 7.28 -5.70 -0.73
N TYR A 21 6.86 -4.52 -1.24
CA TYR A 21 6.35 -3.43 -0.42
C TYR A 21 4.97 -3.76 0.14
N PHE A 22 4.11 -4.39 -0.66
CA PHE A 22 2.82 -4.86 -0.20
C PHE A 22 2.95 -5.90 0.93
N ILE A 23 3.83 -6.88 0.74
CA ILE A 23 4.10 -7.92 1.75
C ILE A 23 4.68 -7.29 3.02
N ALA A 24 5.66 -6.39 2.89
CA ALA A 24 6.26 -5.70 4.03
C ALA A 24 5.24 -4.85 4.79
N ALA A 25 4.37 -4.12 4.08
CA ALA A 25 3.32 -3.31 4.68
C ALA A 25 2.37 -4.17 5.53
N ILE A 26 1.84 -5.26 4.96
CA ILE A 26 0.88 -6.13 5.64
C ILE A 26 1.52 -6.85 6.83
N LEU A 27 2.70 -7.43 6.66
CA LEU A 27 3.36 -8.16 7.74
C LEU A 27 3.74 -7.24 8.89
N ALA A 28 4.26 -6.05 8.59
CA ALA A 28 4.59 -5.06 9.60
C ALA A 28 3.33 -4.55 10.32
N GLN A 29 2.24 -4.30 9.59
CA GLN A 29 0.95 -3.91 10.17
C GLN A 29 0.44 -4.95 11.17
N ILE A 30 0.32 -6.20 10.73
CA ILE A 30 -0.25 -7.29 11.54
C ILE A 30 0.61 -7.52 12.77
N THR A 31 1.93 -7.58 12.58
CA THR A 31 2.87 -7.81 13.68
C THR A 31 2.85 -6.66 14.68
N GLY A 32 2.88 -5.41 14.19
CA GLY A 32 2.80 -4.21 15.02
C GLY A 32 1.49 -4.15 15.80
N TYR A 33 0.37 -4.46 15.15
CA TYR A 33 -0.95 -4.53 15.78
C TYR A 33 -1.01 -5.56 16.91
N ILE A 34 -0.50 -6.77 16.66
CA ILE A 34 -0.50 -7.84 17.66
C ILE A 34 0.32 -7.44 18.89
N ILE A 35 1.53 -6.90 18.66
CA ILE A 35 2.39 -6.45 19.74
C ILE A 35 1.71 -5.31 20.51
N TYR A 36 1.16 -4.32 19.81
CA TYR A 36 0.52 -3.17 20.43
C TYR A 36 -0.71 -3.54 21.28
N GLN A 37 -1.56 -4.46 20.81
CA GLN A 37 -2.81 -4.79 21.49
C GLN A 37 -2.67 -5.84 22.59
N TYR A 38 -1.76 -6.80 22.41
CA TYR A 38 -1.68 -7.98 23.28
C TYR A 38 -0.43 -8.02 24.16
N SER A 39 0.52 -7.10 23.96
CA SER A 39 1.68 -7.01 24.85
C SER A 39 1.31 -6.30 26.15
N ASN A 40 1.48 -7.00 27.27
CA ASN A 40 1.40 -6.39 28.60
C ASN A 40 2.73 -5.74 29.04
N PHE A 41 3.79 -5.88 28.25
CA PHE A 41 5.11 -5.34 28.57
C PHE A 41 5.37 -4.08 27.76
N TYR A 42 5.60 -2.96 28.45
CA TYR A 42 5.89 -1.67 27.81
C TYR A 42 7.09 -1.74 26.87
N MET A 43 8.19 -2.39 27.28
CA MET A 43 9.37 -2.56 26.42
C MET A 43 9.09 -3.34 25.13
N LEU A 44 8.21 -4.33 25.18
CA LEU A 44 7.84 -5.09 23.98
C LEU A 44 6.89 -4.26 23.10
N THR A 45 6.00 -3.46 23.71
CA THR A 45 5.10 -2.53 23.01
C THR A 45 5.88 -1.47 22.22
N LEU A 46 7.04 -1.03 22.70
CA LEU A 46 7.93 -0.11 21.96
C LEU A 46 8.40 -0.70 20.62
N LEU A 47 8.47 -2.03 20.46
CA LEU A 47 8.81 -2.67 19.19
C LEU A 47 7.71 -2.52 18.13
N ALA A 48 6.48 -2.17 18.53
CA ALA A 48 5.42 -1.87 17.57
C ALA A 48 5.68 -0.57 16.81
N ILE A 49 6.38 0.41 17.39
CA ILE A 49 6.70 1.69 16.73
C ILE A 49 7.49 1.49 15.42
N PRO A 50 8.66 0.81 15.41
CA PRO A 50 9.40 0.59 14.17
C PRO A 50 8.61 -0.26 13.16
N LEU A 51 7.74 -1.17 13.61
CA LEU A 51 6.87 -1.95 12.73
C LEU A 51 5.82 -1.06 12.06
N PHE A 52 5.13 -0.20 12.81
CA PHE A 52 4.20 0.77 12.25
C PHE A 52 4.90 1.75 11.30
N MET A 53 6.12 2.19 11.60
CA MET A 53 6.90 3.01 10.67
C MET A 53 7.16 2.27 9.34
N VAL A 54 7.56 0.99 9.39
CA VAL A 54 7.75 0.17 8.18
C VAL A 54 6.45 0.00 7.39
N ALA A 55 5.32 -0.20 8.08
CA ALA A 55 4.01 -0.30 7.45
C ALA A 55 3.63 0.99 6.72
N ILE A 56 3.81 2.15 7.37
CA ILE A 56 3.58 3.47 6.78
C ILE A 56 4.44 3.67 5.53
N PHE A 57 5.77 3.51 5.65
CA PHE A 57 6.67 3.74 4.51
C PHE A 57 6.34 2.79 3.35
N SER A 58 6.16 1.50 3.63
CA SER A 58 5.87 0.52 2.59
C SER A 58 4.55 0.79 1.88
N SER A 59 3.53 1.24 2.60
CA SER A 59 2.23 1.60 2.03
C SER A 59 2.29 2.88 1.19
N VAL A 60 3.05 3.89 1.64
CA VAL A 60 3.30 5.11 0.84
C VAL A 60 4.05 4.77 -0.46
N PHE A 61 5.08 3.91 -0.38
CA PHE A 61 5.81 3.45 -1.56
C PHE A 61 4.92 2.66 -2.51
N LEU A 62 4.03 1.82 -1.99
CA LEU A 62 3.07 1.06 -2.79
C LEU A 62 2.14 1.99 -3.56
N VAL A 63 1.51 2.95 -2.88
CA VAL A 63 0.63 3.95 -3.51
C VAL A 63 1.38 4.81 -4.50
N TYR A 64 2.59 5.26 -4.18
CA TYR A 64 3.41 6.04 -5.12
C TYR A 64 3.76 5.23 -6.38
N HIS A 65 4.08 3.94 -6.22
CA HIS A 65 4.38 3.06 -7.34
C HIS A 65 3.12 2.75 -8.17
N ASP A 66 1.97 2.61 -7.53
CA ASP A 66 0.68 2.38 -8.19
C ASP A 66 0.17 3.63 -8.93
N ILE A 67 0.35 4.83 -8.37
CA ILE A 67 0.04 6.10 -9.04
C ILE A 67 1.01 6.36 -10.20
N LYS A 68 2.32 6.13 -10.01
CA LYS A 68 3.32 6.33 -11.06
C LYS A 68 3.12 5.37 -12.24
N ASN A 69 2.61 4.17 -11.96
CA ASN A 69 2.38 3.15 -12.96
C ASN A 69 0.91 3.05 -13.38
N SER A 70 0.02 3.86 -12.78
CA SER A 70 -1.31 4.09 -13.29
C SER A 70 -1.14 4.71 -14.68
N PRO A 71 -1.55 4.00 -15.74
CA PRO A 71 -1.38 4.49 -17.08
C PRO A 71 -2.49 5.52 -17.33
N ASP A 72 -2.32 6.74 -16.80
CA ASP A 72 -3.19 7.87 -17.16
C ASP A 72 -3.14 8.14 -18.67
N GLU A 73 -2.12 7.64 -19.39
CA GLU A 73 -1.99 7.81 -20.84
C GLU A 73 -2.13 6.52 -21.68
N ILE A 74 -2.03 5.30 -21.12
CA ILE A 74 -1.97 4.07 -21.96
C ILE A 74 -3.32 3.32 -22.07
N LYS A 75 -4.34 3.64 -21.26
CA LYS A 75 -5.62 2.90 -21.26
C LYS A 75 -6.87 3.71 -21.61
N ALA A 76 -6.81 5.03 -21.68
CA ALA A 76 -7.96 5.84 -22.08
C ALA A 76 -8.34 5.65 -23.56
N GLU A 77 -7.41 5.21 -24.42
CA GLU A 77 -7.66 5.10 -25.86
C GLU A 77 -8.34 3.78 -26.28
N LYS A 78 -8.44 2.78 -25.39
CA LYS A 78 -9.00 1.44 -25.72
C LYS A 78 -9.97 0.82 -24.71
N ILE A 79 -10.26 1.50 -23.60
CA ILE A 79 -11.16 0.97 -22.57
C ILE A 79 -12.46 1.78 -22.56
N ASN A 80 -13.60 1.09 -22.74
CA ASN A 80 -14.95 1.63 -22.62
C ASN A 80 -15.10 2.49 -21.34
N GLU A 81 -15.76 3.65 -21.41
CA GLU A 81 -15.86 4.66 -20.32
C GLU A 81 -16.17 4.04 -18.94
N ASN A 82 -17.03 3.02 -18.89
CA ASN A 82 -17.39 2.31 -17.66
C ASN A 82 -16.21 1.56 -17.00
N ASN A 83 -15.30 0.97 -17.78
CA ASN A 83 -14.15 0.26 -17.25
C ASN A 83 -13.03 1.22 -16.80
N ALA A 84 -12.93 2.40 -17.44
CA ALA A 84 -12.03 3.46 -16.98
C ALA A 84 -12.49 4.05 -15.63
N LEU A 85 -13.80 4.20 -15.44
CA LEU A 85 -14.40 4.56 -14.15
C LEU A 85 -14.15 3.51 -13.06
N LEU A 86 -14.30 2.21 -13.38
CA LEU A 86 -14.03 1.13 -12.43
C LEU A 86 -12.55 1.09 -11.98
N LEU A 87 -11.60 1.25 -12.90
CA LEU A 87 -10.16 1.31 -12.58
C LEU A 87 -9.81 2.53 -11.70
N LYS A 88 -10.44 3.68 -11.96
CA LYS A 88 -10.32 4.86 -11.08
C LYS A 88 -10.89 4.58 -9.68
N ILE A 89 -12.05 3.94 -9.59
CA ILE A 89 -12.68 3.60 -8.31
C ILE A 89 -11.78 2.62 -7.51
N ASP A 90 -11.14 1.65 -8.17
CA ASP A 90 -10.19 0.73 -7.55
C ASP A 90 -8.95 1.44 -6.99
N GLY A 91 -8.35 2.37 -7.75
CA GLY A 91 -7.21 3.17 -7.30
C GLY A 91 -7.55 4.08 -6.11
N TRP A 92 -8.75 4.68 -6.10
CA TRP A 92 -9.24 5.46 -4.97
C TRP A 92 -9.47 4.59 -3.72
N GLY A 93 -9.89 3.34 -3.88
CA GLY A 93 -10.03 2.37 -2.79
C GLY A 93 -8.69 2.04 -2.13
N ILE A 94 -7.63 1.85 -2.93
CA ILE A 94 -6.27 1.62 -2.44
C ILE A 94 -5.73 2.85 -1.71
N TYR A 95 -5.97 4.05 -2.27
CA TYR A 95 -5.55 5.30 -1.64
C TYR A 95 -6.25 5.53 -0.29
N PHE A 96 -7.57 5.36 -0.24
CA PHE A 96 -8.36 5.55 0.97
C PHE A 96 -7.98 4.54 2.05
N SER A 97 -7.86 3.25 1.71
CA SER A 97 -7.45 2.21 2.65
C SER A 97 -6.04 2.47 3.21
N THR A 98 -5.11 2.93 2.37
CA THR A 98 -3.77 3.33 2.81
C THR A 98 -3.81 4.49 3.80
N MET A 99 -4.61 5.53 3.55
CA MET A 99 -4.76 6.65 4.48
C MET A 99 -5.33 6.24 5.83
N VAL A 100 -6.32 5.33 5.84
CA VAL A 100 -6.90 4.80 7.08
C VAL A 100 -5.86 3.99 7.87
N MET A 101 -5.06 3.14 7.20
CA MET A 101 -4.00 2.37 7.84
C MET A 101 -2.93 3.30 8.46
N ILE A 102 -2.45 4.28 7.69
CA ILE A 102 -1.47 5.25 8.20
C ILE A 102 -2.03 6.03 9.39
N GLY A 103 -3.30 6.45 9.33
CA GLY A 103 -3.96 7.12 10.44
C GLY A 103 -3.99 6.26 11.71
N TYR A 104 -4.30 4.98 11.58
CA TYR A 104 -4.25 4.03 12.70
C TYR A 104 -2.84 3.93 13.28
N ASP A 105 -1.83 3.73 12.44
CA ASP A 105 -0.44 3.57 12.86
C ASP A 105 0.09 4.79 13.60
N VAL A 106 -0.19 6.00 13.10
CA VAL A 106 0.18 7.26 13.75
C VAL A 106 -0.46 7.35 15.12
N ILE A 107 -1.77 7.10 15.23
CA ILE A 107 -2.49 7.13 16.52
C ILE A 107 -1.91 6.10 17.50
N ALA A 108 -1.60 4.89 17.02
CA ALA A 108 -1.00 3.84 17.85
C ALA A 108 0.38 4.26 18.36
N ILE A 109 1.24 4.81 17.51
CA ILE A 109 2.56 5.33 17.90
C ILE A 109 2.42 6.40 18.99
N PHE A 110 1.51 7.36 18.82
CA PHE A 110 1.28 8.39 19.84
C PHE A 110 0.84 7.80 21.18
N LYS A 111 -0.06 6.81 21.18
CA LYS A 111 -0.51 6.12 22.41
C LYS A 111 0.56 5.27 23.08
N ILE A 112 1.57 4.82 22.34
CA ILE A 112 2.70 4.10 22.94
C ILE A 112 3.65 5.09 23.63
N ILE A 113 3.81 6.28 23.07
CA ILE A 113 4.76 7.30 23.56
C ILE A 113 4.18 8.13 24.72
N PHE A 114 2.89 8.46 24.68
CA PHE A 114 2.19 9.35 25.62
C PHE A 114 1.09 8.61 26.39
#